data_AF-A0A2E9YV19-F1
#
_entry.id   AF-A0A2E9YV19-F1
#
_cell.length_a   1.000
_cell.length_b   1.000
_cell.length_c   1.000
_cell.angle_alpha   90.00
_cell.angle_beta   90.00
_cell.angle_gamma   90.00
#
_symmetry.space_group_name_H-M   'P 1'
#
loop_
_entity.id
_entity.type
_entity.pdbx_description
1 polymer ?
#
loop_
_entity_poly.entity_id
_entity_poly.type
_entity_poly.pdbx_seq_one_letter_code
_entity_poly.pdbx_strand_id
1 'polypeptide(L)'
;MSPLLLLLFAAFGSMVAVFDPFSGNDDTDMPEDDSMRIGDEDQFVDSNGTTLSEFAAELEAESLNDGLSDSESVSGSDDDDILNGSSGADIIEGGDGDDVLSGSEAGSADDDMPDQLFGEDGDDLLYLGSEDTGTGGEGADTFIATADAQGNVTIEDYNVEHDALVVETDDENTFVTHQTVSEGSLKVSLSTGLTISLPGVDNPLNDDVISFVLTNPLRDGG
;
A
#
# COMPACT_ATOMS: atom_id res chain seq x y z
N MET A 1 -13.67 4.82 -49.26
CA MET A 1 -13.15 4.52 -47.91
C MET A 1 -14.04 5.27 -46.94
N SER A 2 -14.80 4.53 -46.11
CA SER A 2 -15.75 5.06 -45.11
C SER A 2 -15.02 5.63 -43.88
N PRO A 3 -15.67 6.49 -43.08
CA PRO A 3 -16.55 6.06 -41.97
C PRO A 3 -17.95 6.73 -42.04
N LEU A 4 -19.07 6.01 -41.85
CA LEU A 4 -19.77 5.66 -40.59
C LEU A 4 -20.23 6.91 -39.80
N LEU A 5 -21.49 7.39 -39.94
CA LEU A 5 -22.73 7.05 -39.17
C LEU A 5 -22.57 7.41 -37.66
N LEU A 6 -23.39 8.20 -36.96
CA LEU A 6 -24.85 8.22 -36.84
C LEU A 6 -25.29 9.43 -35.95
N LEU A 7 -26.30 10.21 -36.38
CA LEU A 7 -27.51 10.71 -35.66
C LEU A 7 -27.45 10.84 -34.09
N LEU A 8 -27.91 11.90 -33.39
CA LEU A 8 -29.27 12.46 -33.37
C LEU A 8 -29.50 13.48 -32.20
N PHE A 9 -30.38 14.47 -32.44
CA PHE A 9 -31.17 15.35 -31.53
C PHE A 9 -30.49 16.20 -30.43
N ALA A 10 -30.37 17.51 -30.71
CA ALA A 10 -30.47 18.56 -29.70
C ALA A 10 -31.96 18.96 -29.55
N ALA A 11 -32.52 18.80 -28.36
CA ALA A 11 -33.93 19.00 -28.06
C ALA A 11 -34.11 19.98 -26.87
N PHE A 12 -34.82 21.07 -27.17
CA PHE A 12 -35.61 21.97 -26.31
C PHE A 12 -34.94 22.77 -25.18
N GLY A 13 -35.01 24.11 -25.33
CA GLY A 13 -34.84 25.06 -24.24
C GLY A 13 -36.13 25.27 -23.42
N SER A 14 -36.03 26.13 -22.40
CA SER A 14 -37.17 26.92 -21.93
C SER A 14 -36.67 28.26 -21.40
N MET A 15 -37.13 29.29 -22.11
CA MET A 15 -37.08 30.71 -21.84
C MET A 15 -37.90 31.02 -20.58
N VAL A 16 -37.29 31.66 -19.58
CA VAL A 16 -38.03 32.37 -18.52
C VAL A 16 -37.97 33.85 -18.86
N ALA A 17 -39.09 34.38 -19.34
CA ALA A 17 -39.30 35.80 -19.53
C ALA A 17 -39.89 36.41 -18.25
N VAL A 18 -39.29 37.49 -17.75
CA VAL A 18 -39.96 38.43 -16.84
C VAL A 18 -40.20 39.71 -17.64
N PHE A 19 -41.47 40.10 -17.77
CA PHE A 19 -41.90 41.26 -18.55
C PHE A 19 -41.87 42.55 -17.71
N ASP A 20 -41.37 43.58 -18.37
CA ASP A 20 -41.17 45.02 -18.09
C ASP A 20 -42.38 45.76 -17.45
N PRO A 21 -42.16 46.84 -16.67
CA PRO A 21 -42.53 48.14 -17.26
C PRO A 21 -41.73 49.38 -16.77
N PHE A 22 -41.48 50.28 -17.72
CA PHE A 22 -41.41 51.77 -17.66
C PHE A 22 -40.08 52.40 -18.11
N SER A 23 -40.02 52.69 -19.41
CA SER A 23 -39.63 53.96 -20.04
C SER A 23 -39.20 55.11 -19.11
N GLY A 24 -37.99 55.66 -19.33
CA GLY A 24 -37.69 57.03 -18.93
C GLY A 24 -36.21 57.34 -18.72
N ASN A 25 -35.58 57.81 -19.79
CA ASN A 25 -34.51 58.80 -19.94
C ASN A 25 -33.82 59.42 -18.69
N ASP A 26 -32.54 59.76 -18.92
CA ASP A 26 -31.71 60.80 -18.29
C ASP A 26 -31.13 60.54 -16.88
N ASP A 27 -29.80 60.42 -16.89
CA ASP A 27 -28.81 61.11 -16.05
C ASP A 27 -29.05 61.33 -14.54
N THR A 28 -27.96 61.04 -13.82
CA THR A 28 -27.61 61.44 -12.44
C THR A 28 -28.43 60.83 -11.30
N ASP A 29 -27.87 59.81 -10.66
CA ASP A 29 -27.39 59.89 -9.26
C ASP A 29 -26.98 58.50 -8.77
N MET A 30 -25.76 58.37 -8.24
CA MET A 30 -25.42 57.29 -7.33
C MET A 30 -26.08 57.54 -5.99
N PRO A 31 -26.86 56.59 -5.45
CA PRO A 31 -26.91 56.38 -4.02
C PRO A 31 -25.91 55.28 -3.64
N GLU A 32 -24.97 55.64 -2.78
CA GLU A 32 -24.22 54.67 -2.00
C GLU A 32 -25.15 53.93 -1.02
N ASP A 33 -24.73 52.70 -0.71
CA ASP A 33 -25.12 51.90 0.44
C ASP A 33 -26.42 51.09 0.34
N ASP A 34 -26.27 49.82 -0.03
CA ASP A 34 -26.81 48.74 0.81
C ASP A 34 -25.75 47.64 0.90
N SER A 35 -24.90 47.80 1.91
CA SER A 35 -24.06 46.77 2.54
C SER A 35 -24.59 45.33 2.43
N MET A 36 -24.17 44.58 1.39
CA MET A 36 -24.12 43.12 1.48
C MET A 36 -22.88 42.72 2.28
N ARG A 37 -23.12 42.66 3.58
CA ARG A 37 -22.34 41.95 4.60
C ARG A 37 -22.04 40.52 4.12
N ILE A 38 -20.85 40.27 3.59
CA ILE A 38 -20.26 38.93 3.58
C ILE A 38 -19.62 38.74 4.96
N GLY A 39 -20.49 38.53 5.94
CA GLY A 39 -20.12 38.09 7.28
C GLY A 39 -20.53 36.63 7.40
N ASP A 40 -19.54 35.81 7.75
CA ASP A 40 -19.62 34.39 8.13
C ASP A 40 -19.75 33.42 6.94
N GLU A 41 -18.58 32.99 6.44
CA GLU A 41 -18.37 31.72 5.72
C GLU A 41 -19.34 31.41 4.56
N ASP A 42 -19.30 32.22 3.49
CA ASP A 42 -19.86 31.82 2.19
C ASP A 42 -19.06 30.63 1.65
N GLN A 43 -19.54 29.43 2.00
CA GLN A 43 -19.12 28.17 1.42
C GLN A 43 -19.45 28.22 -0.07
N PHE A 44 -18.43 28.26 -0.93
CA PHE A 44 -18.61 28.15 -2.37
C PHE A 44 -19.25 26.78 -2.67
N VAL A 45 -20.52 26.82 -3.06
CA VAL A 45 -21.32 25.67 -3.51
C VAL A 45 -21.55 25.78 -5.02
N ASP A 46 -21.35 24.69 -5.75
CA ASP A 46 -21.66 24.63 -7.18
C ASP A 46 -23.19 24.57 -7.43
N SER A 47 -23.60 24.56 -8.71
CA SER A 47 -25.01 24.49 -9.09
C SER A 47 -25.72 23.18 -8.71
N ASN A 48 -24.96 22.16 -8.30
CA ASN A 48 -25.45 20.87 -7.82
C ASN A 48 -25.49 20.82 -6.29
N GLY A 49 -25.08 21.90 -5.61
CA GLY A 49 -25.06 21.99 -4.16
C GLY A 49 -23.82 21.38 -3.51
N THR A 50 -22.78 21.04 -4.30
CA THR A 50 -21.53 20.51 -3.76
C THR A 50 -20.66 21.64 -3.23
N THR A 51 -20.25 21.53 -1.98
CA THR A 51 -19.34 22.45 -1.28
C THR A 51 -17.89 22.17 -1.70
N LEU A 52 -16.99 23.15 -1.61
CA LEU A 52 -15.55 22.91 -1.78
C LEU A 52 -15.00 21.84 -0.82
N SER A 53 -15.64 21.64 0.34
CA SER A 53 -15.33 20.53 1.26
C SER A 53 -15.76 19.16 0.72
N GLU A 54 -16.85 19.08 -0.05
CA GLU A 54 -17.25 17.84 -0.73
C GLU A 54 -16.38 17.56 -1.96
N PHE A 55 -15.95 18.60 -2.68
CA PHE A 55 -14.94 18.46 -3.76
C PHE A 55 -13.56 18.07 -3.22
N ALA A 56 -13.19 18.53 -2.01
CA ALA A 56 -11.97 18.10 -1.33
C ALA A 56 -12.07 16.63 -0.85
N ALA A 57 -13.24 16.18 -0.41
CA ALA A 57 -13.46 14.78 -0.05
C ALA A 57 -13.42 13.84 -1.28
N GLU A 58 -13.88 14.29 -2.45
CA GLU A 58 -13.71 13.57 -3.72
C GLU A 58 -12.25 13.53 -4.18
N LEU A 59 -11.47 14.61 -3.94
CA LEU A 59 -10.03 14.64 -4.24
C LEU A 59 -9.17 13.86 -3.24
N GLU A 60 -9.58 13.72 -1.98
CA GLU A 60 -8.91 12.85 -1.00
C GLU A 60 -9.06 11.35 -1.36
N ALA A 61 -10.12 10.97 -2.09
CA ALA A 61 -10.27 9.62 -2.61
C ALA A 61 -9.32 9.32 -3.78
N GLU A 62 -8.93 10.32 -4.58
CA GLU A 62 -7.96 10.13 -5.67
C GLU A 62 -6.51 10.06 -5.16
N SER A 63 -6.21 10.61 -3.96
CA SER A 63 -4.89 10.49 -3.31
C SER A 63 -4.68 9.15 -2.59
N LEU A 64 -5.71 8.29 -2.53
CA LEU A 64 -5.65 6.95 -1.96
C LEU A 64 -5.41 5.85 -3.02
N ASN A 65 -5.31 6.24 -4.29
CA ASN A 65 -5.21 5.29 -5.41
C ASN A 65 -3.78 5.07 -5.91
N ASP A 66 -2.79 5.76 -5.36
CA ASP A 66 -1.41 5.72 -5.87
C ASP A 66 -0.67 4.41 -5.50
N GLY A 67 -1.19 3.63 -4.54
CA GLY A 67 -0.65 2.32 -4.14
C GLY A 67 -1.62 1.13 -4.26
N LEU A 68 -2.89 1.39 -4.58
CA LEU A 68 -3.88 0.33 -4.87
C LEU A 68 -4.07 0.11 -6.38
N SER A 69 -3.44 0.92 -7.24
CA SER A 69 -3.66 0.84 -8.69
C SER A 69 -3.27 -0.51 -9.27
N ASP A 70 -2.37 -1.21 -8.59
CA ASP A 70 -1.80 -2.46 -9.05
C ASP A 70 -1.97 -3.60 -8.03
N SER A 71 -2.62 -3.38 -6.89
CA SER A 71 -2.95 -4.43 -5.91
C SER A 71 -3.67 -5.63 -6.53
N GLU A 72 -3.09 -6.81 -6.38
CA GLU A 72 -3.58 -8.10 -6.84
C GLU A 72 -3.89 -9.04 -5.67
N SER A 73 -4.69 -10.06 -5.98
CA SER A 73 -4.87 -11.23 -5.13
C SER A 73 -4.44 -12.43 -5.94
N VAL A 74 -3.35 -13.04 -5.51
CA VAL A 74 -2.71 -14.17 -6.16
C VAL A 74 -2.96 -15.40 -5.29
N SER A 75 -3.44 -16.48 -5.89
CA SER A 75 -3.62 -17.76 -5.20
C SER A 75 -2.93 -18.85 -6.02
N GLY A 76 -2.15 -19.68 -5.35
CA GLY A 76 -1.56 -20.90 -5.91
C GLY A 76 -2.55 -22.05 -5.93
N SER A 77 -2.02 -23.26 -5.90
CA SER A 77 -2.73 -24.50 -6.16
C SER A 77 -2.48 -25.54 -5.06
N ASP A 78 -2.65 -26.81 -5.38
CA ASP A 78 -2.35 -27.91 -4.45
C ASP A 78 -0.94 -28.50 -4.72
N ASP A 79 -0.15 -27.85 -5.58
CA ASP A 79 1.19 -28.25 -6.04
C ASP A 79 2.17 -27.10 -5.74
N ASP A 80 3.47 -27.41 -5.59
CA ASP A 80 4.54 -26.40 -5.40
C ASP A 80 4.52 -25.26 -6.44
N ASP A 81 4.27 -24.03 -5.98
CA ASP A 81 4.11 -22.83 -6.78
C ASP A 81 5.22 -21.80 -6.58
N ILE A 82 5.38 -20.90 -7.56
CA ILE A 82 6.23 -19.71 -7.45
C ILE A 82 5.34 -18.51 -7.75
N LEU A 83 4.96 -17.80 -6.69
CA LEU A 83 4.03 -16.69 -6.75
C LEU A 83 4.76 -15.38 -6.50
N ASN A 84 4.51 -14.40 -7.37
CA ASN A 84 5.04 -13.05 -7.26
C ASN A 84 3.86 -12.10 -7.38
N GLY A 85 3.84 -11.08 -6.55
CA GLY A 85 2.91 -9.97 -6.70
C GLY A 85 3.39 -8.99 -7.77
N SER A 86 3.09 -7.73 -7.51
CA SER A 86 3.05 -6.62 -8.45
C SER A 86 3.83 -5.43 -7.86
N SER A 87 3.37 -4.21 -8.14
CA SER A 87 3.93 -2.97 -7.58
C SER A 87 2.97 -2.28 -6.62
N GLY A 88 1.98 -3.00 -6.10
CA GLY A 88 0.95 -2.51 -5.20
C GLY A 88 0.79 -3.44 -4.01
N ALA A 89 -0.03 -3.05 -3.04
CA ALA A 89 -0.26 -3.86 -1.84
C ALA A 89 -1.06 -5.13 -2.19
N ASP A 90 -0.41 -6.29 -2.14
CA ASP A 90 -0.89 -7.56 -2.64
C ASP A 90 -1.31 -8.52 -1.52
N ILE A 91 -2.14 -9.49 -1.89
CA ILE A 91 -2.46 -10.66 -1.06
C ILE A 91 -2.07 -11.90 -1.85
N ILE A 92 -1.14 -12.67 -1.30
CA ILE A 92 -0.60 -13.88 -1.94
C ILE A 92 -0.86 -15.07 -1.03
N GLU A 93 -1.58 -16.06 -1.56
CA GLU A 93 -1.91 -17.33 -0.89
C GLU A 93 -1.23 -18.47 -1.65
N GLY A 94 -0.34 -19.22 -1.00
CA GLY A 94 0.40 -20.35 -1.56
C GLY A 94 -0.53 -21.52 -1.88
N GLY A 95 -1.12 -22.12 -0.85
CA GLY A 95 -2.05 -23.23 -0.98
C GLY A 95 -1.51 -24.48 -0.32
N ASP A 96 -1.69 -25.64 -0.94
CA ASP A 96 -0.97 -26.84 -0.50
C ASP A 96 0.31 -26.96 -1.35
N GLY A 97 1.42 -27.40 -0.76
CA GLY A 97 2.69 -27.63 -1.48
C GLY A 97 3.83 -26.79 -0.92
N ASP A 98 5.06 -27.05 -1.37
CA ASP A 98 6.22 -26.28 -0.90
C ASP A 98 6.41 -25.04 -1.79
N ASP A 99 5.91 -23.88 -1.36
CA ASP A 99 5.77 -22.69 -2.20
C ASP A 99 6.92 -21.68 -2.07
N VAL A 100 7.05 -20.82 -3.07
CA VAL A 100 7.92 -19.63 -3.04
C VAL A 100 7.10 -18.38 -3.29
N LEU A 101 6.99 -17.53 -2.29
CA LEU A 101 6.13 -16.34 -2.29
C LEU A 101 6.97 -15.06 -2.21
N SER A 102 6.62 -14.04 -3.01
CA SER A 102 7.22 -12.71 -2.99
C SER A 102 6.15 -11.66 -3.28
N GLY A 103 6.08 -10.62 -2.45
CA GLY A 103 5.19 -9.48 -2.65
C GLY A 103 5.49 -8.67 -3.91
N SER A 104 6.77 -8.57 -4.27
CA SER A 104 7.22 -7.82 -5.45
C SER A 104 7.19 -8.62 -6.76
N GLU A 105 7.19 -7.89 -7.88
CA GLU A 105 7.39 -8.47 -9.22
C GLU A 105 8.68 -9.30 -9.33
N ALA A 106 8.62 -10.41 -10.07
CA ALA A 106 9.74 -11.33 -10.23
C ALA A 106 11.03 -10.66 -10.74
N GLY A 107 12.06 -10.63 -9.87
CA GLY A 107 13.38 -10.08 -10.19
C GLY A 107 13.47 -8.55 -10.14
N SER A 108 12.42 -7.90 -9.63
CA SER A 108 12.42 -6.49 -9.24
C SER A 108 12.94 -6.34 -7.81
N ALA A 109 13.21 -5.09 -7.42
CA ALA A 109 13.41 -4.76 -6.02
C ALA A 109 12.04 -4.65 -5.33
N ASP A 110 12.06 -4.65 -4.00
CA ASP A 110 10.93 -4.29 -3.17
C ASP A 110 10.33 -2.94 -3.59
N ASP A 111 9.00 -2.81 -3.54
CA ASP A 111 8.26 -1.62 -4.00
C ASP A 111 7.82 -0.71 -2.84
N ASP A 112 8.25 -1.04 -1.60
CA ASP A 112 7.89 -0.40 -0.34
C ASP A 112 6.37 -0.42 -0.03
N MET A 113 5.58 -1.26 -0.71
CA MET A 113 4.15 -1.44 -0.47
C MET A 113 3.92 -2.63 0.46
N PRO A 114 2.96 -2.54 1.41
CA PRO A 114 2.75 -3.62 2.36
C PRO A 114 1.97 -4.77 1.73
N ASP A 115 2.60 -5.94 1.66
CA ASP A 115 2.00 -7.17 1.16
C ASP A 115 1.62 -8.14 2.28
N GLN A 116 0.67 -9.03 2.00
CA GLN A 116 0.30 -10.15 2.87
C GLN A 116 0.58 -11.46 2.16
N LEU A 117 1.52 -12.24 2.70
CA LEU A 117 1.95 -13.53 2.17
C LEU A 117 1.53 -14.65 3.12
N PHE A 118 0.78 -15.61 2.61
CA PHE A 118 0.30 -16.78 3.34
C PHE A 118 0.82 -18.05 2.65
N GLY A 119 1.69 -18.81 3.32
CA GLY A 119 2.19 -20.10 2.83
C GLY A 119 1.09 -21.15 2.79
N GLU A 120 0.39 -21.31 3.91
CA GLU A 120 -0.66 -22.31 4.16
C GLU A 120 -0.07 -23.71 4.48
N ASP A 121 -0.31 -24.75 3.70
CA ASP A 121 0.14 -26.12 4.03
C ASP A 121 1.40 -26.48 3.22
N GLY A 122 2.58 -26.61 3.84
CA GLY A 122 3.81 -26.92 3.13
C GLY A 122 5.06 -26.38 3.80
N ASP A 123 6.25 -26.75 3.31
CA ASP A 123 7.50 -26.12 3.77
C ASP A 123 7.82 -24.90 2.86
N ASP A 124 7.35 -23.71 3.24
CA ASP A 124 7.31 -22.55 2.34
C ASP A 124 8.51 -21.60 2.46
N LEU A 125 8.79 -20.85 1.37
CA LEU A 125 9.77 -19.77 1.33
C LEU A 125 9.08 -18.42 1.08
N LEU A 126 9.04 -17.57 2.09
CA LEU A 126 8.40 -16.26 2.02
C LEU A 126 9.46 -15.14 1.98
N TYR A 127 9.55 -14.45 0.85
CA TYR A 127 10.37 -13.24 0.68
C TYR A 127 9.58 -12.02 1.11
N LEU A 128 9.98 -11.43 2.24
CA LEU A 128 9.33 -10.30 2.88
C LEU A 128 10.16 -9.03 2.67
N GLY A 129 9.57 -8.11 1.90
CA GLY A 129 10.04 -6.76 1.64
C GLY A 129 9.67 -5.77 2.75
N SER A 130 9.64 -4.48 2.43
CA SER A 130 9.36 -3.45 3.44
C SER A 130 7.88 -3.41 3.81
N GLU A 131 7.57 -3.40 5.11
CA GLU A 131 6.20 -3.35 5.64
C GLU A 131 5.34 -4.60 5.36
N ASP A 132 5.94 -5.65 4.81
CA ASP A 132 5.30 -6.94 4.54
C ASP A 132 4.94 -7.71 5.81
N THR A 133 3.88 -8.51 5.67
CA THR A 133 3.40 -9.45 6.68
C THR A 133 3.37 -10.86 6.10
N GLY A 134 4.12 -11.78 6.72
CA GLY A 134 4.15 -13.18 6.36
C GLY A 134 3.49 -14.09 7.41
N THR A 135 2.77 -15.10 6.95
CA THR A 135 2.27 -16.23 7.75
C THR A 135 2.71 -17.51 7.05
N GLY A 136 3.45 -18.37 7.75
CA GLY A 136 3.95 -19.63 7.19
C GLY A 136 2.82 -20.64 7.05
N GLY A 137 2.16 -20.96 8.17
CA GLY A 137 1.11 -21.97 8.22
C GLY A 137 1.60 -23.31 8.78
N GLU A 138 1.13 -24.42 8.20
CA GLU A 138 1.55 -25.77 8.60
C GLU A 138 2.82 -26.19 7.85
N GLY A 139 3.96 -26.18 8.52
CA GLY A 139 5.18 -26.71 7.92
C GLY A 139 6.44 -26.35 8.68
N ALA A 140 7.57 -26.45 7.99
CA ALA A 140 8.85 -25.88 8.39
C ALA A 140 9.22 -24.74 7.44
N ASP A 141 8.70 -23.55 7.73
CA ASP A 141 8.77 -22.42 6.82
C ASP A 141 10.08 -21.64 6.94
N THR A 142 10.43 -20.93 5.87
CA THR A 142 11.58 -20.04 5.82
C THR A 142 11.15 -18.63 5.47
N PHE A 143 11.23 -17.73 6.44
CA PHE A 143 10.97 -16.31 6.25
C PHE A 143 12.27 -15.58 5.92
N ILE A 144 12.29 -14.89 4.78
CA ILE A 144 13.46 -14.20 4.25
C ILE A 144 13.14 -12.70 4.25
N ALA A 145 13.75 -11.95 5.17
CA ALA A 145 13.76 -10.49 5.08
C ALA A 145 14.76 -10.08 3.99
N THR A 146 14.28 -9.44 2.92
CA THR A 146 15.11 -9.10 1.76
C THR A 146 16.16 -8.03 2.09
N ALA A 147 17.23 -7.98 1.30
CA ALA A 147 18.34 -7.06 1.58
C ALA A 147 17.98 -5.57 1.42
N ASP A 148 16.96 -5.27 0.62
CA ASP A 148 16.40 -3.95 0.39
C ASP A 148 15.24 -3.59 1.33
N ALA A 149 14.75 -4.54 2.14
CA ALA A 149 13.70 -4.29 3.10
C ALA A 149 14.10 -3.22 4.13
N GLN A 150 13.22 -2.25 4.30
CA GLN A 150 13.34 -1.14 5.25
C GLN A 150 12.15 -1.14 6.22
N GLY A 151 12.25 -0.31 7.26
CA GLY A 151 11.14 -0.15 8.21
C GLY A 151 10.91 -1.42 9.04
N ASN A 152 9.74 -2.03 8.89
CA ASN A 152 9.31 -3.19 9.64
C ASN A 152 8.88 -4.36 8.74
N VAL A 153 9.27 -5.58 9.10
CA VAL A 153 8.68 -6.83 8.59
C VAL A 153 7.92 -7.51 9.74
N THR A 154 6.78 -8.10 9.45
CA THR A 154 5.99 -8.85 10.45
C THR A 154 5.88 -10.32 10.05
N ILE A 155 6.13 -11.24 10.99
CA ILE A 155 5.89 -12.67 10.80
C ILE A 155 4.92 -13.14 11.88
N GLU A 156 3.70 -13.52 11.50
CA GLU A 156 2.58 -13.65 12.43
C GLU A 156 2.61 -14.92 13.30
N ASP A 157 3.19 -16.01 12.79
CA ASP A 157 3.08 -17.35 13.38
C ASP A 157 4.43 -18.05 13.63
N TYR A 158 5.53 -17.29 13.60
CA TYR A 158 6.89 -17.84 13.72
C TYR A 158 7.07 -18.83 14.88
N ASN A 159 7.44 -20.05 14.53
CA ASN A 159 7.75 -21.15 15.44
C ASN A 159 9.24 -21.46 15.45
N VAL A 160 9.92 -21.11 16.54
CA VAL A 160 11.37 -21.30 16.72
C VAL A 160 11.86 -22.76 16.63
N GLU A 161 10.97 -23.76 16.78
CA GLU A 161 11.34 -25.17 16.67
C GLU A 161 11.27 -25.71 15.24
N HIS A 162 10.48 -25.07 14.37
CA HIS A 162 10.18 -25.57 13.03
C HIS A 162 10.70 -24.61 11.94
N ASP A 163 10.59 -23.31 12.16
CA ASP A 163 10.77 -22.30 11.12
C ASP A 163 12.16 -21.67 11.17
N ALA A 164 12.58 -21.14 10.02
CA ALA A 164 13.82 -20.43 9.85
C ALA A 164 13.58 -18.93 9.60
N LEU A 165 14.41 -18.10 10.23
CA LEU A 165 14.48 -16.67 9.93
C LEU A 165 15.81 -16.35 9.25
N VAL A 166 15.71 -15.90 8.01
CA VAL A 166 16.85 -15.50 7.18
C VAL A 166 16.79 -14.00 6.94
N VAL A 167 17.94 -13.35 7.05
CA VAL A 167 18.14 -11.95 6.71
C VAL A 167 19.12 -11.88 5.56
N GLU A 168 18.64 -11.44 4.40
CA GLU A 168 19.51 -11.08 3.30
C GLU A 168 20.17 -9.73 3.56
N THR A 169 21.43 -9.58 3.14
CA THR A 169 22.17 -8.34 3.33
C THR A 169 23.26 -8.17 2.28
N ASP A 170 23.67 -6.94 2.01
CA ASP A 170 24.84 -6.61 1.20
C ASP A 170 26.09 -6.27 2.05
N ASP A 171 25.95 -6.20 3.38
CA ASP A 171 27.02 -5.92 4.34
C ASP A 171 27.28 -7.14 5.23
N GLU A 172 28.53 -7.64 5.21
CA GLU A 172 28.97 -8.77 6.05
C GLU A 172 28.97 -8.44 7.54
N ASN A 173 28.88 -7.16 7.90
CA ASN A 173 28.83 -6.67 9.26
C ASN A 173 27.40 -6.40 9.72
N THR A 174 26.38 -6.93 9.02
CA THR A 174 25.01 -6.86 9.52
C THR A 174 24.85 -7.75 10.75
N PHE A 175 24.28 -7.20 11.83
CA PHE A 175 24.03 -7.93 13.08
C PHE A 175 22.77 -7.44 13.80
N VAL A 176 22.28 -8.24 14.74
CA VAL A 176 21.18 -7.85 15.64
C VAL A 176 21.66 -6.84 16.68
N THR A 177 21.09 -5.63 16.68
CA THR A 177 21.46 -4.58 17.64
C THR A 177 20.79 -4.78 19.01
N HIS A 178 19.51 -5.12 19.02
CA HIS A 178 18.77 -5.48 20.24
C HIS A 178 17.54 -6.32 19.93
N GLN A 179 17.08 -7.05 20.94
CA GLN A 179 15.81 -7.76 20.92
C GLN A 179 14.95 -7.27 22.10
N THR A 180 13.71 -6.89 21.84
CA THR A 180 12.78 -6.41 22.87
C THR A 180 11.48 -7.19 22.81
N VAL A 181 11.09 -7.81 23.92
CA VAL A 181 9.76 -8.42 24.06
C VAL A 181 8.83 -7.42 24.73
N SER A 182 7.72 -7.08 24.07
CA SER A 182 6.69 -6.19 24.60
C SER A 182 5.32 -6.63 24.11
N GLU A 183 4.32 -6.60 24.99
CA GLU A 183 2.92 -6.88 24.66
C GLU A 183 2.69 -8.24 23.95
N GLY A 184 3.55 -9.24 24.22
CA GLY A 184 3.44 -10.58 23.60
C GLY A 184 4.00 -10.65 22.18
N SER A 185 4.85 -9.70 21.78
CA SER A 185 5.58 -9.72 20.51
C SER A 185 7.06 -9.46 20.77
N LEU A 186 7.91 -10.24 20.11
CA LEU A 186 9.34 -9.98 20.04
C LEU A 186 9.65 -9.06 18.86
N LYS A 187 10.44 -8.02 19.11
CA LYS A 187 11.00 -7.15 18.08
C LYS A 187 12.51 -7.33 18.01
N VAL A 188 12.99 -7.74 16.84
CA VAL A 188 14.41 -7.89 16.52
C VAL A 188 14.84 -6.70 15.68
N SER A 189 15.72 -5.84 16.21
CA SER A 189 16.21 -4.67 15.48
C SER A 189 17.61 -4.90 14.96
N LEU A 190 17.83 -4.66 13.67
CA LEU A 190 19.09 -4.91 12.97
C LEU A 190 19.93 -3.64 12.81
N SER A 191 21.22 -3.80 12.51
CA SER A 191 22.14 -2.69 12.26
C SER A 191 21.80 -1.89 11.00
N THR A 192 21.05 -2.48 10.07
CA THR A 192 20.51 -1.83 8.86
C THR A 192 19.41 -0.81 9.18
N GLY A 193 18.76 -0.93 10.35
CA GLY A 193 17.58 -0.17 10.73
C GLY A 193 16.27 -0.94 10.57
N LEU A 194 16.29 -2.08 9.85
CA LEU A 194 15.14 -2.98 9.74
C LEU A 194 14.76 -3.54 11.12
N THR A 195 13.46 -3.62 11.37
CA THR A 195 12.90 -4.31 12.53
C THR A 195 12.04 -5.48 12.08
N ILE A 196 12.27 -6.66 12.65
CA ILE A 196 11.44 -7.84 12.43
C ILE A 196 10.58 -8.04 13.66
N SER A 197 9.26 -8.02 13.48
CA SER A 197 8.26 -8.20 14.52
C SER A 197 7.72 -9.63 14.46
N LEU A 198 7.79 -10.33 15.59
CA LEU A 198 7.37 -11.72 15.76
C LEU A 198 6.31 -11.77 16.88
N PRO A 199 5.03 -11.48 16.60
CA PRO A 199 3.93 -11.72 17.52
C PRO A 199 3.92 -13.16 18.03
N GLY A 200 3.52 -13.37 19.29
CA GLY A 200 3.49 -14.70 19.93
C GLY A 200 4.84 -15.22 20.43
N VAL A 201 5.96 -14.61 20.02
CA VAL A 201 7.29 -14.99 20.51
C VAL A 201 7.63 -14.21 21.79
N ASP A 202 7.60 -14.92 22.92
CA ASP A 202 7.76 -14.31 24.26
C ASP A 202 9.22 -14.24 24.76
N ASN A 203 10.18 -14.80 24.03
CA ASN A 203 11.58 -14.85 24.45
C ASN A 203 12.50 -14.40 23.31
N PRO A 204 13.60 -13.68 23.61
CA PRO A 204 14.63 -13.39 22.63
C PRO A 204 15.15 -14.65 21.94
N LEU A 205 15.33 -14.57 20.62
CA LEU A 205 15.94 -15.60 19.81
C LEU A 205 17.44 -15.70 20.13
N ASN A 206 17.97 -16.92 20.06
CA ASN A 206 19.42 -17.13 20.11
C ASN A 206 20.05 -16.62 18.81
N ASP A 207 21.29 -16.13 18.89
CA ASP A 207 22.03 -15.59 17.74
C ASP A 207 22.19 -16.65 16.62
N ASP A 208 22.17 -17.93 16.96
CA ASP A 208 22.29 -19.05 16.01
C ASP A 208 21.01 -19.31 15.20
N VAL A 209 19.86 -18.74 15.59
CA VAL A 209 18.56 -18.96 14.92
C VAL A 209 18.39 -18.03 13.71
N ILE A 210 18.99 -16.85 13.76
CA ILE A 210 18.89 -15.85 12.69
C ILE A 210 20.07 -16.04 11.75
N SER A 211 19.79 -16.41 10.50
CA SER A 211 20.82 -16.63 9.49
C SER A 211 21.01 -15.38 8.63
N PHE A 212 22.23 -14.84 8.58
CA PHE A 212 22.57 -13.73 7.69
C PHE A 212 23.19 -14.25 6.39
N VAL A 213 22.65 -13.85 5.24
CA VAL A 213 23.07 -14.31 3.92
C VAL A 213 23.46 -13.11 3.04
N LEU A 214 24.66 -13.16 2.45
CA LEU A 214 25.12 -12.12 1.53
C LEU A 214 24.52 -12.29 0.14
N THR A 215 23.79 -11.28 -0.35
CA THR A 215 23.21 -11.29 -1.72
C THR A 215 24.25 -11.18 -2.81
N ASN A 216 25.43 -10.62 -2.49
CA ASN A 216 26.52 -10.51 -3.45
C ASN A 216 27.90 -10.81 -2.81
N PRO A 217 28.23 -12.10 -2.62
CA PRO A 217 29.44 -12.52 -1.91
C PRO A 217 30.75 -12.15 -2.64
N LEU A 218 30.67 -11.62 -3.87
CA LEU A 218 31.82 -11.22 -4.67
C LEU A 218 32.08 -9.70 -4.66
N ARG A 219 31.29 -8.91 -3.93
CA ARG A 219 31.46 -7.45 -3.84
C ARG A 219 32.41 -6.99 -2.73
N ASP A 220 33.09 -7.90 -2.04
CA ASP A 220 34.21 -7.54 -1.17
C ASP A 220 35.51 -7.41 -1.99
N GLY A 221 35.93 -6.17 -2.16
CA GLY A 221 37.15 -5.83 -2.88
C GLY A 221 37.26 -4.34 -3.20
N GLY A 222 37.41 -3.50 -2.16
CA GLY A 222 37.73 -2.07 -2.34
C GLY A 222 37.98 -1.29 -1.06
#